data_AF-A0A5M2IL66-F1
#
_entry.id   AF-A0A5M2IL66-F1
#
_cell.length_a   1.000
_cell.length_b   1.000
_cell.length_c   1.000
_cell.angle_alpha   90.00
_cell.angle_beta   90.00
_cell.angle_gamma   90.00
#
_symmetry.space_group_name_H-M   'P 1'
#
loop_
_entity.id
_entity.type
_entity.pdbx_description
1 polymer ?
#
loop_
_entity_poly.entity_id
_entity_poly.type
_entity_poly.pdbx_seq_one_letter_code
_entity_poly.pdbx_strand_id
1 'polypeptide(L)'
;KFKLEFKNIVNKFNIPTIIYLEDWDKKIPINIENDYDVDILYETYKRGKLKKITEVTVNQSEELVIDSEGNKFAAEYLFEFAADIKEIEIKEKVEYINTKMRKLNILNEWIYYRVYADKEFNDEIIADELSEIQKILIKNNIKDDLFFIRYKDEQDHIRLRVKVSTDNKFLVLHLLNNFFNVLEDELLIKSYSIHPYSREIERYGGKESIMAAEAFFIEDSKCVISLLQKMGGTLSYGKDFISVIALRMMLLKTDFDDEKQCSILRSIVNQKDFRKEYQENKEKYFKILNPKLNWVALRSSKEGEALFKILELRNQAFSKYWAVVCELNISENEKEEIILSINHMFFNRFVGIDRVRENKVIAITSHYLYSYAQMIKFIK
;
A
#
# COMPACT_ATOMS: atom_id res chain seq x y z
N LYS A 1 -14.84 37.67 43.67
CA LYS A 1 -15.91 36.81 43.09
C LYS A 1 -15.44 35.36 42.95
N PHE A 2 -14.37 35.10 42.18
CA PHE A 2 -13.78 33.75 42.01
C PHE A 2 -13.50 33.02 43.33
N LYS A 3 -12.74 33.62 44.27
CA LYS A 3 -12.38 32.98 45.55
C LYS A 3 -13.59 32.48 46.35
N LEU A 4 -14.69 33.23 46.33
CA LEU A 4 -15.93 32.85 47.04
C LEU A 4 -16.64 31.67 46.36
N GLU A 5 -16.71 31.67 45.03
CA GLU A 5 -17.28 30.56 44.25
C GLU A 5 -16.41 29.30 44.36
N PHE A 6 -15.08 29.46 44.30
CA PHE A 6 -14.13 28.37 44.47
C PHE A 6 -14.23 27.73 45.86
N LYS A 7 -14.34 28.53 46.93
CA LYS A 7 -14.55 28.02 48.30
C LYS A 7 -15.83 27.18 48.42
N ASN A 8 -16.90 27.55 47.73
CA ASN A 8 -18.13 26.76 47.69
C ASN A 8 -17.92 25.41 46.98
N ILE A 9 -17.12 25.38 45.91
CA ILE A 9 -16.76 24.15 45.19
C ILE A 9 -15.91 23.25 46.09
N VAL A 10 -14.89 23.81 46.75
CA VAL A 10 -14.03 23.09 47.70
C VAL A 10 -14.88 22.38 48.76
N ASN A 11 -15.81 23.10 49.40
CA ASN A 11 -16.68 22.53 50.42
C ASN A 11 -17.66 21.49 49.85
N LYS A 12 -18.19 21.72 48.65
CA LYS A 12 -19.17 20.82 48.02
C LYS A 12 -18.55 19.46 47.64
N PHE A 13 -17.30 19.47 47.18
CA PHE A 13 -16.61 18.27 46.70
C PHE A 13 -15.56 17.74 47.67
N ASN A 14 -15.48 18.32 48.87
CA ASN A 14 -14.52 17.96 49.91
C ASN A 14 -13.07 17.91 49.39
N ILE A 15 -12.69 18.95 48.63
CA ILE A 15 -11.38 19.05 47.99
C ILE A 15 -10.30 19.21 49.08
N PRO A 16 -9.21 18.42 49.04
CA PRO A 16 -8.14 18.50 50.03
C PRO A 16 -7.42 19.85 49.97
N THR A 17 -6.85 20.28 51.10
CA THR A 17 -6.17 21.58 51.25
C THR A 17 -5.05 21.79 50.23
N ILE A 18 -4.36 20.73 49.83
CA ILE A 18 -3.35 20.78 48.78
C ILE A 18 -3.82 19.95 47.59
N ILE A 19 -3.77 20.55 46.40
CA ILE A 19 -4.14 19.93 45.12
C ILE A 19 -3.00 20.08 44.11
N TYR A 20 -2.95 19.22 43.10
CA TYR A 20 -2.08 19.41 41.94
C TYR A 20 -2.82 20.04 40.77
N LEU A 21 -2.22 21.08 40.20
CA LEU A 21 -2.59 21.61 38.88
C LEU A 21 -1.75 20.88 37.83
N GLU A 22 -2.41 20.13 36.93
CA GLU A 22 -1.73 19.34 35.89
C GLU A 22 -1.69 20.11 34.56
N ASP A 23 -0.48 20.42 34.09
CA ASP A 23 -0.20 20.94 32.74
C ASP A 23 0.79 20.01 32.01
N TRP A 24 0.23 19.11 31.19
CA TRP A 24 0.94 18.05 30.46
C TRP A 24 1.85 17.18 31.35
N ASP A 25 3.12 17.55 31.51
CA ASP A 25 4.13 16.81 32.28
C ASP A 25 4.45 17.44 33.65
N LYS A 26 3.81 18.58 33.99
CA LYS A 26 4.08 19.29 35.25
C LYS A 26 2.89 19.20 36.21
N LYS A 27 3.18 18.81 37.44
CA LYS A 27 2.26 18.87 38.59
C LYS A 27 2.70 20.00 39.50
N ILE A 28 1.90 21.06 39.60
CA ILE A 28 2.18 22.20 40.48
C ILE A 28 1.30 22.08 41.73
N PRO A 29 1.87 21.94 42.94
CA PRO A 29 1.08 21.92 44.17
C PRO A 29 0.50 23.32 44.43
N ILE A 30 -0.80 23.37 44.73
CA ILE A 30 -1.55 24.58 45.09
C ILE A 30 -2.17 24.33 46.45
N ASN A 31 -1.81 25.16 47.43
CA ASN A 31 -2.50 25.19 48.71
C ASN A 31 -3.72 26.11 48.60
N ILE A 32 -4.93 25.56 48.70
CA ILE A 32 -6.17 26.31 48.53
C ILE A 32 -6.48 27.27 49.68
N GLU A 33 -5.76 27.17 50.80
CA GLU A 33 -5.80 28.13 51.91
C GLU A 33 -4.83 29.30 51.72
N ASN A 34 -3.87 29.19 50.78
CA ASN A 34 -2.94 30.27 50.45
C ASN A 34 -3.52 31.14 49.34
N ASP A 35 -3.75 32.41 49.65
CA ASP A 35 -4.33 33.37 48.72
C ASP A 35 -3.53 33.57 47.42
N TYR A 36 -2.20 33.45 47.47
CA TYR A 36 -1.33 33.56 46.29
C TYR A 36 -1.45 32.35 45.37
N ASP A 37 -1.54 31.15 45.93
CA ASP A 37 -1.71 29.92 45.16
C ASP A 37 -3.08 29.87 44.47
N VAL A 38 -4.11 30.36 45.16
CA VAL A 38 -5.46 30.52 44.58
C VAL A 38 -5.46 31.53 43.43
N ASP A 39 -4.63 32.58 43.50
CA ASP A 39 -4.47 33.53 42.39
C ASP A 39 -3.73 32.89 41.20
N ILE A 40 -2.74 32.02 41.43
CA ILE A 40 -2.08 31.22 40.38
C ILE A 40 -3.09 30.29 39.69
N LEU A 41 -3.93 29.60 40.47
CA LEU A 41 -5.01 28.77 39.96
C LEU A 41 -5.97 29.58 39.08
N TYR A 42 -6.37 30.76 39.55
CA TYR A 42 -7.28 31.64 38.81
C TYR A 42 -6.68 32.14 37.48
N GLU A 43 -5.43 32.59 37.49
CA GLU A 43 -4.74 33.04 36.28
C GLU A 43 -4.55 31.89 35.27
N THR A 44 -4.27 30.69 35.75
CA THR A 44 -4.12 29.50 34.90
C THR A 44 -5.46 29.09 34.26
N TYR A 45 -6.55 29.17 35.03
CA TYR A 45 -7.91 29.00 34.53
C TYR A 45 -8.27 30.05 33.47
N LYS A 46 -8.04 31.33 33.76
CA LYS A 46 -8.36 32.46 32.88
C LYS A 46 -7.64 32.39 31.54
N ARG A 47 -6.41 31.85 31.51
CA ARG A 47 -5.62 31.63 30.30
C ARG A 47 -6.05 30.40 29.49
N GLY A 48 -7.08 29.67 29.93
CA GLY A 48 -7.57 28.44 29.27
C GLY A 48 -6.61 27.25 29.37
N LYS A 49 -5.64 27.31 30.29
CA LYS A 49 -4.61 26.27 30.47
C LYS A 49 -4.95 25.27 31.58
N LEU A 50 -5.93 25.57 32.41
CA LEU A 50 -6.38 24.64 33.45
C LEU A 50 -7.16 23.49 32.82
N LYS A 51 -6.50 22.34 32.62
CA LYS A 51 -7.14 21.14 32.08
C LYS A 51 -7.70 20.23 33.18
N LYS A 52 -6.94 20.06 34.26
CA LYS A 52 -7.27 19.09 35.32
C LYS A 52 -6.67 19.52 36.66
N ILE A 53 -7.42 19.22 37.71
CA ILE A 53 -6.95 19.28 39.10
C ILE A 53 -6.98 17.85 39.63
N THR A 54 -5.92 17.42 40.29
CA THR A 54 -5.83 16.12 40.94
C THR A 54 -5.55 16.27 42.43
N GLU A 55 -5.95 15.27 43.21
CA GLU A 55 -5.55 15.19 44.60
C GLU A 55 -4.04 14.97 44.71
N VAL A 56 -3.44 15.48 45.79
CA VAL A 56 -2.04 15.16 46.10
C VAL A 56 -1.98 13.75 46.65
N THR A 57 -1.34 12.85 45.92
CA THR A 57 -1.15 11.46 46.31
C THR A 57 0.03 11.23 47.25
N VAL A 58 0.86 12.25 47.49
CA VAL A 58 2.03 12.17 48.39
C VAL A 58 1.66 12.84 49.71
N ASN A 59 1.42 12.05 50.74
CA ASN A 59 1.13 12.59 52.06
C ASN A 59 2.46 13.12 52.63
N GLN A 60 2.65 14.45 52.61
CA GLN A 60 3.95 15.11 52.85
C GLN A 60 4.59 14.76 54.20
N SER A 61 3.87 14.16 55.15
CA SER A 61 4.40 13.81 56.48
C SER A 61 4.87 12.35 56.62
N GLU A 62 4.39 11.41 55.79
CA GLU A 62 4.56 9.97 56.04
C GLU A 62 5.42 9.22 54.99
N GLU A 63 5.64 9.81 53.81
CA GLU A 63 6.29 9.13 52.67
C GLU A 63 7.62 9.79 52.25
N LEU A 64 8.29 10.47 53.19
CA LEU A 64 9.56 11.15 52.92
C LEU A 64 10.76 10.20 53.06
N VAL A 65 11.66 10.24 52.07
CA VAL A 65 12.97 9.59 52.15
C VAL A 65 13.89 10.47 52.97
N ILE A 66 14.59 9.89 53.95
CA ILE A 66 15.51 10.61 54.83
C ILE A 66 16.94 10.21 54.46
N ASP A 67 17.82 11.18 54.22
CA ASP A 67 19.24 10.92 54.00
C ASP A 67 20.00 10.66 55.31
N SER A 68 21.30 10.39 55.20
CA SER A 68 22.17 10.16 56.36
C SER A 68 22.35 11.37 57.29
N GLU A 69 22.01 12.58 56.82
CA GLU A 69 22.09 13.83 57.57
C GLU A 69 20.75 14.22 58.21
N GLY A 70 19.68 13.46 57.94
CA GLY A 70 18.34 13.72 58.46
C GLY A 70 17.49 14.63 57.58
N ASN A 71 17.96 15.01 56.39
CA ASN A 71 17.18 15.80 55.44
C ASN A 71 16.11 14.93 54.79
N LYS A 72 14.93 15.51 54.56
CA LYS A 72 13.75 14.81 54.04
C LYS A 72 13.46 15.19 52.59
N PHE A 73 13.21 14.18 51.75
CA PHE A 73 12.97 14.34 50.32
C PHE A 73 11.67 13.64 49.88
N ALA A 74 10.98 14.23 48.91
CA ALA A 74 9.98 13.51 48.13
C ALA A 74 10.70 12.58 47.14
N ALA A 75 10.26 11.32 47.04
CA ALA A 75 10.87 10.35 46.14
C ALA A 75 9.83 9.74 45.19
N GLU A 76 10.27 9.48 43.96
CA GLU A 76 9.54 8.69 42.97
C GLU A 76 10.30 7.38 42.74
N TYR A 77 9.59 6.26 42.79
CA TYR A 77 10.18 4.93 42.62
C TYR A 77 9.76 4.36 41.25
N LEU A 78 10.74 4.03 40.42
CA LEU A 78 10.52 3.35 39.15
C LEU A 78 10.71 1.83 39.34
N PHE A 79 9.69 1.05 39.03
CA PHE A 79 9.76 -0.41 39.04
C PHE A 79 9.68 -0.94 37.61
N GLU A 80 10.73 -1.64 37.17
CA GLU A 80 10.78 -2.31 35.88
C GLU A 80 10.32 -3.76 36.02
N PHE A 81 9.36 -4.17 35.19
CA PHE A 81 8.88 -5.54 35.14
C PHE A 81 9.20 -6.13 33.76
N ALA A 82 9.92 -7.25 33.75
CA ALA A 82 10.06 -8.08 32.56
C ALA A 82 9.01 -9.20 32.63
N ALA A 83 8.32 -9.45 31.51
CA ALA A 83 7.51 -10.65 31.41
C ALA A 83 8.43 -11.88 31.49
N ASP A 84 8.02 -12.89 32.26
CA ASP A 84 8.68 -14.19 32.28
C ASP A 84 8.33 -14.94 30.98
N ILE A 85 8.92 -14.46 29.87
CA ILE A 85 8.74 -15.04 28.55
C ILE A 85 9.56 -16.33 28.53
N LYS A 86 8.91 -17.44 28.90
CA LYS A 86 9.42 -18.78 28.57
C LYS A 86 9.77 -18.79 27.09
N GLU A 87 11.00 -19.22 26.78
CA GLU A 87 11.60 -19.39 25.45
C GLU A 87 10.67 -18.95 24.31
N ILE A 88 10.95 -17.78 23.73
CA ILE A 88 10.40 -17.45 22.43
C ILE A 88 10.85 -18.58 21.50
N GLU A 89 9.93 -19.47 21.12
CA GLU A 89 10.13 -20.34 19.96
C GLU A 89 10.45 -19.40 18.81
N ILE A 90 11.74 -19.28 18.47
CA ILE A 90 12.17 -18.61 17.25
C ILE A 90 11.66 -19.50 16.13
N LYS A 91 10.43 -19.24 15.69
CA LYS A 91 9.90 -19.88 14.50
C LYS A 91 10.69 -19.38 13.30
N GLU A 92 11.38 -20.36 12.74
CA GLU A 92 11.96 -20.45 11.41
C GLU A 92 13.39 -19.93 11.19
N LYS A 93 14.21 -20.85 10.66
CA LYS A 93 15.43 -20.54 9.93
C LYS A 93 15.06 -19.64 8.76
N VAL A 94 15.48 -18.37 8.81
CA VAL A 94 15.45 -17.51 7.62
C VAL A 94 16.32 -18.18 6.56
N GLU A 95 15.69 -18.71 5.50
CA GLU A 95 16.41 -19.33 4.40
C GLU A 95 17.16 -18.23 3.65
N TYR A 96 18.49 -18.23 3.71
CA TYR A 96 19.29 -17.21 3.05
C TYR A 96 19.24 -17.42 1.54
N ILE A 97 18.44 -16.63 0.84
CA ILE A 97 18.36 -16.69 -0.61
C ILE A 97 19.71 -16.26 -1.21
N ASN A 98 20.31 -17.14 -1.99
CA ASN A 98 21.61 -16.91 -2.64
C ASN A 98 21.61 -15.58 -3.40
N THR A 99 22.60 -14.73 -3.13
CA THR A 99 22.76 -13.39 -3.72
C THR A 99 22.73 -13.40 -5.25
N LYS A 100 23.20 -14.48 -5.91
CA LYS A 100 23.17 -14.64 -7.37
C LYS A 100 21.76 -14.78 -7.95
N MET A 101 20.83 -15.35 -7.18
CA MET A 101 19.43 -15.49 -7.60
C MET A 101 18.68 -14.16 -7.46
N ARG A 102 19.02 -13.37 -6.43
CA ARG A 102 18.45 -12.05 -6.18
C ARG A 102 18.95 -11.01 -7.19
N LYS A 103 20.27 -10.87 -7.33
CA LYS A 103 20.89 -9.82 -8.15
C LYS A 103 21.41 -10.40 -9.45
N LEU A 104 20.69 -10.12 -10.52
CA LEU A 104 21.12 -10.40 -11.88
C LEU A 104 22.02 -9.29 -12.38
N ASN A 105 23.25 -9.67 -12.75
CA ASN A 105 24.20 -8.76 -13.36
C ASN A 105 23.70 -8.27 -14.73
N ILE A 106 24.27 -7.15 -15.15
CA ILE A 106 24.01 -6.52 -16.45
C ILE A 106 24.27 -7.54 -17.58
N LEU A 107 23.37 -7.58 -18.56
CA LEU A 107 23.45 -8.46 -19.75
C LEU A 107 23.54 -9.96 -19.42
N ASN A 108 22.86 -10.37 -18.35
CA ASN A 108 22.59 -11.79 -18.09
C ASN A 108 21.28 -12.20 -18.78
N GLU A 109 20.30 -12.73 -18.03
CA GLU A 109 18.97 -13.09 -18.53
C GLU A 109 18.08 -11.88 -18.85
N TRP A 110 18.42 -10.71 -18.30
CA TRP A 110 17.62 -9.49 -18.40
C TRP A 110 18.52 -8.30 -18.74
N ILE A 111 18.01 -7.42 -19.60
CA ILE A 111 18.54 -6.07 -19.81
C ILE A 111 17.58 -5.11 -19.12
N TYR A 112 18.07 -4.40 -18.10
CA TYR A 112 17.26 -3.52 -17.28
C TYR A 112 17.67 -2.06 -17.50
N TYR A 113 16.75 -1.30 -18.08
CA TYR A 113 16.85 0.13 -18.30
C TYR A 113 16.06 0.92 -17.25
N ARG A 114 16.64 2.03 -16.80
CA ARG A 114 15.89 3.17 -16.27
C ARG A 114 15.79 4.20 -17.38
N VAL A 115 14.57 4.50 -17.82
CA VAL A 115 14.25 5.44 -18.89
C VAL A 115 13.61 6.66 -18.24
N TYR A 116 14.35 7.76 -18.17
CA TYR A 116 13.91 8.99 -17.48
C TYR A 116 13.09 9.85 -18.43
N ALA A 117 11.88 10.21 -18.00
CA ALA A 117 10.95 11.02 -18.78
C ALA A 117 10.02 11.79 -17.84
N ASP A 118 9.47 12.90 -18.32
CA ASP A 118 8.45 13.62 -17.54
C ASP A 118 7.18 12.76 -17.40
N LYS A 119 6.47 12.96 -16.28
CA LYS A 119 5.35 12.10 -15.89
C LYS A 119 4.25 12.07 -16.95
N GLU A 120 4.07 13.19 -17.63
CA GLU A 120 3.09 13.47 -18.68
C GLU A 120 3.29 12.58 -19.91
N PHE A 121 4.55 12.25 -20.26
CA PHE A 121 4.88 11.40 -21.42
C PHE A 121 4.84 9.90 -21.10
N ASN A 122 4.77 9.50 -19.83
CA ASN A 122 4.85 8.08 -19.49
C ASN A 122 3.75 7.24 -20.14
N ASP A 123 2.51 7.75 -20.24
CA ASP A 123 1.42 7.01 -20.86
C ASP A 123 1.66 6.79 -22.37
N GLU A 124 2.17 7.80 -23.07
CA GLU A 124 2.55 7.77 -24.49
C GLU A 124 3.73 6.80 -24.70
N ILE A 125 4.81 6.94 -23.92
CA ILE A 125 5.97 6.03 -23.99
C ILE A 125 5.55 4.57 -23.77
N ILE A 126 4.64 4.31 -22.83
CA ILE A 126 4.18 2.93 -22.56
C ILE A 126 3.26 2.44 -23.67
N ALA A 127 2.33 3.25 -24.15
CA ALA A 127 1.38 2.84 -25.18
C ALA A 127 2.07 2.58 -26.52
N ASP A 128 2.94 3.50 -26.93
CA ASP A 128 3.45 3.55 -28.30
C ASP A 128 4.88 3.00 -28.35
N GLU A 129 5.80 3.58 -27.59
CA GLU A 129 7.23 3.24 -27.69
C GLU A 129 7.57 1.85 -27.17
N LEU A 130 6.97 1.41 -26.05
CA LEU A 130 7.16 0.03 -25.59
C LEU A 130 6.53 -0.98 -26.56
N SER A 131 5.46 -0.60 -27.27
CA SER A 131 4.88 -1.45 -28.32
C SER A 131 5.80 -1.55 -29.53
N GLU A 132 6.46 -0.46 -29.93
CA GLU A 132 7.48 -0.48 -30.98
C GLU A 132 8.68 -1.34 -30.61
N ILE A 133 9.13 -1.30 -29.34
CA ILE A 133 10.16 -2.23 -28.84
C ILE A 133 9.72 -3.69 -29.03
N GLN A 134 8.47 -4.04 -28.70
CA GLN A 134 7.97 -5.41 -28.92
C GLN A 134 8.01 -5.80 -30.40
N LYS A 135 7.61 -4.89 -31.30
CA LYS A 135 7.67 -5.12 -32.76
C LYS A 135 9.11 -5.30 -33.25
N ILE A 136 10.06 -4.51 -32.75
CA ILE A 136 11.49 -4.63 -33.06
C ILE A 136 12.02 -6.01 -32.65
N LEU A 137 11.67 -6.48 -31.45
CA LEU A 137 12.09 -7.80 -30.96
C LEU A 137 11.51 -8.93 -31.85
N ILE A 138 10.21 -8.90 -32.13
CA ILE A 138 9.54 -9.90 -32.96
C ILE A 138 10.13 -9.95 -34.37
N LYS A 139 10.39 -8.79 -34.99
CA LYS A 139 10.99 -8.69 -36.34
C LYS A 139 12.38 -9.34 -36.41
N ASN A 140 13.09 -9.41 -35.29
CA ASN A 140 14.41 -10.04 -35.18
C ASN A 140 14.34 -11.49 -34.66
N ASN A 141 13.16 -12.13 -34.66
CA ASN A 141 12.94 -13.48 -34.12
C ASN A 141 13.27 -13.63 -32.63
N ILE A 142 13.09 -12.56 -31.86
CA ILE A 142 13.32 -12.52 -30.41
C ILE A 142 11.96 -12.43 -29.71
N LYS A 143 11.80 -13.14 -28.59
CA LYS A 143 10.58 -13.04 -27.79
C LYS A 143 10.41 -11.61 -27.29
N ASP A 144 9.19 -11.10 -27.35
CA ASP A 144 8.80 -9.77 -26.86
C ASP A 144 8.59 -9.74 -25.33
N ASP A 145 9.33 -10.58 -24.61
CA ASP A 145 9.22 -10.79 -23.17
C ASP A 145 9.82 -9.58 -22.44
N LEU A 146 8.99 -8.58 -22.18
CA LEU A 146 9.35 -7.42 -21.39
C LEU A 146 8.32 -7.15 -20.31
N PHE A 147 8.76 -6.52 -19.23
CA PHE A 147 7.87 -5.90 -18.28
C PHE A 147 8.45 -4.60 -17.77
N PHE A 148 7.57 -3.69 -17.38
CA PHE A 148 7.98 -2.39 -16.87
C PHE A 148 7.31 -2.11 -15.54
N ILE A 149 7.85 -1.14 -14.80
CA ILE A 149 7.19 -0.50 -13.66
C ILE A 149 7.45 1.00 -13.76
N ARG A 150 6.50 1.81 -13.28
CA ARG A 150 6.73 3.25 -13.13
C ARG A 150 7.42 3.49 -11.80
N TYR A 151 8.40 4.37 -11.78
CA TYR A 151 9.18 4.64 -10.58
C TYR A 151 9.51 6.12 -10.47
N LYS A 152 9.76 6.55 -9.24
CA LYS A 152 10.19 7.91 -8.92
C LYS A 152 11.30 7.83 -7.88
N ASP A 153 12.52 8.11 -8.34
CA ASP A 153 13.66 8.35 -7.45
C ASP A 153 13.75 9.89 -7.26
N GLU A 154 14.84 10.52 -7.72
CA GLU A 154 14.93 11.99 -7.85
C GLU A 154 14.06 12.52 -9.00
N GLN A 155 13.89 11.70 -10.04
CA GLN A 155 13.10 12.00 -11.24
C GLN A 155 12.17 10.83 -11.58
N ASP A 156 11.05 11.16 -12.21
CA ASP A 156 10.11 10.18 -12.78
C ASP A 156 10.81 9.37 -13.89
N HIS A 157 10.62 8.06 -13.89
CA HIS A 157 11.21 7.16 -14.87
C HIS A 157 10.45 5.84 -14.99
N ILE A 158 10.64 5.17 -16.13
CA ILE A 158 10.17 3.82 -16.37
C ILE A 158 11.33 2.86 -16.17
N ARG A 159 11.12 1.84 -15.34
CA ARG A 159 12.05 0.72 -15.16
C ARG A 159 11.65 -0.40 -16.10
N LEU A 160 12.24 -0.42 -17.29
CA LEU A 160 11.98 -1.41 -18.33
C LEU A 160 12.95 -2.58 -18.20
N ARG A 161 12.42 -3.79 -18.15
CA ARG A 161 13.22 -5.02 -18.12
C ARG A 161 12.85 -5.85 -19.34
N VAL A 162 13.84 -6.16 -20.16
CA VAL A 162 13.69 -6.98 -21.36
C VAL A 162 14.42 -8.29 -21.16
N LYS A 163 13.70 -9.41 -21.27
CA LYS A 163 14.26 -10.75 -21.13
C LYS A 163 15.01 -11.10 -22.40
N VAL A 164 16.23 -11.62 -22.26
CA VAL A 164 17.10 -11.94 -23.40
C VAL A 164 17.73 -13.31 -23.23
N SER A 165 17.93 -14.01 -24.34
CA SER A 165 18.79 -15.19 -24.38
C SER A 165 20.26 -14.77 -24.47
N THR A 166 21.16 -15.66 -24.06
CA THR A 166 22.62 -15.45 -24.15
C THR A 166 23.08 -15.09 -25.55
N ASP A 167 22.46 -15.67 -26.58
CA ASP A 167 22.85 -15.47 -27.98
C ASP A 167 22.40 -14.11 -28.53
N ASN A 168 21.28 -13.57 -28.05
CA ASN A 168 20.69 -12.35 -28.58
C ASN A 168 21.00 -11.09 -27.76
N LYS A 169 21.60 -11.21 -26.57
CA LYS A 169 21.75 -10.09 -25.63
C LYS A 169 22.47 -8.86 -26.20
N PHE A 170 23.52 -9.03 -27.01
CA PHE A 170 24.25 -7.91 -27.60
C PHE A 170 23.49 -7.27 -28.75
N LEU A 171 22.76 -8.07 -29.53
CA LEU A 171 21.88 -7.56 -30.58
C LEU A 171 20.73 -6.74 -29.96
N VAL A 172 20.06 -7.27 -28.94
CA VAL A 172 18.99 -6.56 -28.23
C VAL A 172 19.51 -5.28 -27.58
N LEU A 173 20.67 -5.33 -26.92
CA LEU A 173 21.31 -4.15 -26.35
C LEU A 173 21.53 -3.06 -27.40
N HIS A 174 22.08 -3.42 -28.56
CA HIS A 174 22.33 -2.49 -29.66
C HIS A 174 21.02 -1.89 -30.20
N LEU A 175 20.02 -2.72 -30.45
CA LEU A 175 18.70 -2.28 -30.94
C LEU A 175 18.04 -1.30 -29.95
N LEU A 176 18.05 -1.62 -28.66
CA LEU A 176 17.44 -0.78 -27.62
C LEU A 176 18.20 0.52 -27.39
N ASN A 177 19.54 0.50 -27.41
CA ASN A 177 20.32 1.73 -27.28
C ASN A 177 20.06 2.69 -28.46
N ASN A 178 20.05 2.18 -29.69
CA ASN A 178 19.72 3.00 -30.85
C ASN A 178 18.30 3.57 -30.74
N PHE A 179 17.34 2.75 -30.29
CA PHE A 179 15.96 3.19 -30.10
C PHE A 179 15.86 4.30 -29.04
N PHE A 180 16.49 4.14 -27.88
CA PHE A 180 16.45 5.16 -26.84
C PHE A 180 17.24 6.42 -27.21
N ASN A 181 18.31 6.33 -28.00
CA ASN A 181 18.98 7.52 -28.54
C ASN A 181 18.03 8.34 -29.43
N VAL A 182 17.22 7.67 -30.26
CA VAL A 182 16.22 8.36 -31.08
C VAL A 182 15.18 9.07 -30.19
N LEU A 183 14.67 8.40 -29.16
CA LEU A 183 13.71 9.03 -28.23
C LEU A 183 14.30 10.20 -27.44
N GLU A 184 15.60 10.17 -27.14
CA GLU A 184 16.31 11.26 -26.48
C GLU A 184 16.51 12.44 -27.45
N ASP A 185 16.89 12.17 -28.70
CA ASP A 185 17.00 13.19 -29.76
C ASP A 185 15.64 13.86 -30.06
N GLU A 186 14.55 13.10 -29.97
CA GLU A 186 13.16 13.59 -30.11
C GLU A 186 12.61 14.27 -28.85
N LEU A 187 13.38 14.33 -27.76
CA LEU A 187 13.01 14.89 -26.46
C LEU A 187 11.81 14.21 -25.77
N LEU A 188 11.45 12.99 -26.20
CA LEU A 188 10.43 12.16 -25.53
C LEU A 188 10.94 11.60 -24.20
N ILE A 189 12.24 11.31 -24.14
CA ILE A 189 12.93 10.93 -22.90
C ILE A 189 14.06 11.93 -22.63
N LYS A 190 14.42 12.07 -21.36
CA LYS A 190 15.52 12.95 -20.91
C LYS A 190 16.88 12.27 -20.94
N SER A 191 16.89 10.96 -20.62
CA SER A 191 18.07 10.11 -20.60
C SER A 191 17.68 8.68 -20.28
N TYR A 192 18.61 7.75 -20.45
CA TYR A 192 18.44 6.37 -20.02
C TYR A 192 19.75 5.78 -19.45
N SER A 193 19.63 4.72 -18.64
CA SER A 193 20.78 4.04 -18.06
C SER A 193 20.51 2.55 -17.84
N ILE A 194 21.57 1.73 -17.88
CA ILE A 194 21.51 0.28 -17.71
C ILE A 194 21.94 -0.10 -16.30
N HIS A 195 21.17 -0.97 -15.65
CA HIS A 195 21.35 -1.35 -14.24
C HIS A 195 21.30 -2.86 -14.04
N PRO A 196 21.88 -3.39 -12.94
CA PRO A 196 21.60 -4.76 -12.51
C PRO A 196 20.16 -4.87 -12.01
N TYR A 197 19.53 -6.02 -12.26
CA TYR A 197 18.16 -6.29 -11.81
C TYR A 197 18.18 -7.05 -10.49
N SER A 198 17.62 -6.44 -9.44
CA SER A 198 17.36 -7.10 -8.17
C SER A 198 15.92 -7.59 -8.10
N ARG A 199 15.73 -8.91 -8.00
CA ARG A 199 14.42 -9.55 -7.80
C ARG A 199 13.90 -9.33 -6.37
N GLU A 200 12.59 -9.11 -6.25
CA GLU A 200 11.86 -9.05 -4.98
C GLU A 200 11.32 -10.44 -4.64
N ILE A 201 12.23 -11.40 -4.41
CA ILE A 201 11.89 -12.84 -4.31
C ILE A 201 10.90 -13.11 -3.19
N GLU A 202 11.13 -12.54 -2.00
CA GLU A 202 10.26 -12.73 -0.83
C GLU A 202 8.84 -12.25 -1.11
N ARG A 203 8.72 -11.06 -1.71
CA ARG A 203 7.45 -10.38 -1.96
C ARG A 203 6.48 -11.19 -2.82
N TYR A 204 7.01 -12.07 -3.67
CA TYR A 204 6.22 -12.80 -4.65
C TYR A 204 6.13 -14.30 -4.37
N GLY A 205 6.42 -14.74 -3.13
CA GLY A 205 6.24 -16.13 -2.69
C GLY A 205 7.52 -16.98 -2.73
N GLY A 206 8.70 -16.36 -2.75
CA GLY A 206 9.95 -17.09 -2.65
C GLY A 206 10.55 -17.54 -4.00
N LYS A 207 11.60 -18.36 -3.89
CA LYS A 207 12.43 -18.78 -5.02
C LYS A 207 11.67 -19.70 -5.99
N GLU A 208 10.68 -20.45 -5.48
CA GLU A 208 9.84 -21.37 -6.21
C GLU A 208 8.86 -20.64 -7.15
N SER A 209 8.39 -19.45 -6.76
CA SER A 209 7.34 -18.72 -7.47
C SER A 209 7.84 -17.56 -8.32
N ILE A 210 9.04 -17.02 -8.05
CA ILE A 210 9.51 -15.77 -8.68
C ILE A 210 9.53 -15.85 -10.22
N MET A 211 9.85 -17.00 -10.80
CA MET A 211 9.82 -17.17 -12.26
C MET A 211 8.40 -17.10 -12.82
N ALA A 212 7.42 -17.65 -12.11
CA ALA A 212 6.01 -17.56 -12.47
C ALA A 212 5.47 -16.13 -12.29
N ALA A 213 5.95 -15.40 -11.26
CA ALA A 213 5.63 -13.99 -11.07
C ALA A 213 6.19 -13.13 -12.22
N GLU A 214 7.43 -13.36 -12.66
CA GLU A 214 8.03 -12.66 -13.81
C GLU A 214 7.27 -12.95 -15.11
N ALA A 215 6.84 -14.19 -15.34
CA ALA A 215 5.99 -14.55 -16.47
C ALA A 215 4.64 -13.80 -16.42
N PHE A 216 4.05 -13.70 -15.23
CA PHE A 216 2.85 -12.89 -15.05
C PHE A 216 3.10 -11.39 -15.29
N PHE A 217 4.23 -10.83 -14.85
CA PHE A 217 4.54 -9.41 -15.07
C PHE A 217 4.69 -9.03 -16.54
N ILE A 218 5.17 -9.96 -17.38
CA ILE A 218 5.22 -9.79 -18.83
C ILE A 218 3.80 -9.64 -19.37
N GLU A 219 2.90 -10.57 -19.04
CA GLU A 219 1.51 -10.52 -19.52
C GLU A 219 0.71 -9.35 -18.92
N ASP A 220 0.98 -8.98 -17.67
CA ASP A 220 0.43 -7.79 -17.01
C ASP A 220 0.88 -6.50 -17.74
N SER A 221 2.14 -6.43 -18.16
CA SER A 221 2.66 -5.29 -18.93
C SER A 221 2.05 -5.24 -20.34
N LYS A 222 1.93 -6.37 -21.04
CA LYS A 222 1.24 -6.47 -22.35
C LYS A 222 -0.21 -6.02 -22.25
N CYS A 223 -0.90 -6.41 -21.17
CA CYS A 223 -2.25 -5.97 -20.86
C CYS A 223 -2.32 -4.45 -20.73
N VAL A 224 -1.41 -3.84 -19.94
CA VAL A 224 -1.39 -2.38 -19.74
C VAL A 224 -1.08 -1.60 -21.02
N ILE A 225 -0.09 -2.05 -21.81
CA ILE A 225 0.22 -1.45 -23.12
C ILE A 225 -1.05 -1.44 -23.99
N SER A 226 -1.73 -2.59 -24.09
CA SER A 226 -2.97 -2.73 -24.85
C SER A 226 -4.10 -1.84 -24.32
N LEU A 227 -4.24 -1.71 -22.99
CA LEU A 227 -5.24 -0.83 -22.39
C LEU A 227 -4.99 0.63 -22.76
N LEU A 228 -3.75 1.12 -22.60
CA LEU A 228 -3.42 2.52 -22.89
C LEU A 228 -3.58 2.86 -24.37
N GLN A 229 -3.14 1.98 -25.28
CA GLN A 229 -3.38 2.13 -26.71
C GLN A 229 -4.87 2.21 -27.05
N LYS A 230 -5.71 1.36 -26.42
CA LYS A 230 -7.16 1.39 -26.65
C LYS A 230 -7.83 2.63 -26.06
N MET A 231 -7.32 3.16 -24.95
CA MET A 231 -7.81 4.40 -24.34
C MET A 231 -7.51 5.64 -25.20
N GLY A 232 -6.44 5.62 -26.00
CA GLY A 232 -6.18 6.64 -27.03
C GLY A 232 -7.20 6.69 -28.18
N GLY A 233 -8.21 5.82 -28.18
CA GLY A 233 -9.27 5.84 -29.20
C GLY A 233 -10.58 5.18 -28.76
N THR A 234 -10.62 3.85 -28.78
CA THR A 234 -11.88 3.08 -28.73
C THR A 234 -12.43 2.78 -27.33
N LEU A 235 -11.64 2.96 -26.26
CA LEU A 235 -11.99 2.59 -24.90
C LEU A 235 -12.25 3.82 -24.04
N SER A 236 -13.52 4.08 -23.71
CA SER A 236 -13.93 5.30 -23.01
C SER A 236 -13.93 5.19 -21.47
N TYR A 237 -13.77 3.98 -20.93
CA TYR A 237 -13.78 3.77 -19.47
C TYR A 237 -12.58 4.44 -18.80
N GLY A 238 -12.84 5.15 -17.69
CA GLY A 238 -11.78 5.74 -16.86
C GLY A 238 -10.91 4.67 -16.18
N LYS A 239 -9.64 5.01 -15.94
CA LYS A 239 -8.64 4.07 -15.37
C LYS A 239 -9.08 3.44 -14.04
N ASP A 240 -9.76 4.18 -13.17
CA ASP A 240 -10.23 3.67 -11.86
C ASP A 240 -11.24 2.56 -12.06
N PHE A 241 -12.18 2.77 -12.99
CA PHE A 241 -13.23 1.80 -13.28
C PHE A 241 -12.65 0.52 -13.88
N ILE A 242 -11.72 0.66 -14.84
CA ILE A 242 -10.97 -0.48 -15.40
C ILE A 242 -10.20 -1.21 -14.30
N SER A 243 -9.57 -0.48 -13.38
CA SER A 243 -8.78 -1.07 -12.30
C SER A 243 -9.64 -1.86 -11.29
N VAL A 244 -10.85 -1.37 -10.99
CA VAL A 244 -11.84 -2.12 -10.18
C VAL A 244 -12.24 -3.42 -10.88
N ILE A 245 -12.49 -3.39 -12.20
CA ILE A 245 -12.81 -4.59 -12.98
C ILE A 245 -11.62 -5.57 -12.95
N ALA A 246 -10.41 -5.10 -13.23
CA ALA A 246 -9.20 -5.91 -13.24
C ALA A 246 -8.95 -6.58 -11.88
N LEU A 247 -9.09 -5.84 -10.78
CA LEU A 247 -8.96 -6.37 -9.43
C LEU A 247 -10.04 -7.43 -9.14
N ARG A 248 -11.31 -7.18 -9.47
CA ARG A 248 -12.37 -8.18 -9.27
C ARG A 248 -12.12 -9.46 -10.07
N MET A 249 -11.78 -9.33 -11.35
CA MET A 249 -11.52 -10.51 -12.18
C MET A 249 -10.31 -11.32 -11.69
N MET A 250 -9.27 -10.65 -11.17
CA MET A 250 -8.10 -11.29 -10.57
C MET A 250 -8.43 -12.02 -9.28
N LEU A 251 -9.16 -11.37 -8.36
CA LEU A 251 -9.58 -11.98 -7.08
C LEU A 251 -10.40 -13.25 -7.30
N LEU A 252 -11.24 -13.29 -8.33
CA LEU A 252 -12.02 -14.48 -8.71
C LEU A 252 -11.17 -15.68 -9.18
N LYS A 253 -9.89 -15.50 -9.45
CA LYS A 253 -8.96 -16.61 -9.76
C LYS A 253 -8.26 -17.16 -8.52
N THR A 254 -8.46 -16.54 -7.37
CA THR A 254 -7.93 -17.01 -6.09
C THR A 254 -8.86 -18.06 -5.47
N ASP A 255 -8.34 -18.81 -4.52
CA ASP A 255 -9.07 -19.77 -3.68
C ASP A 255 -9.82 -19.10 -2.51
N PHE A 256 -9.71 -17.78 -2.37
CA PHE A 256 -10.43 -17.00 -1.37
C PHE A 256 -11.87 -16.70 -1.79
N ASP A 257 -12.81 -16.88 -0.87
CA ASP A 257 -14.21 -16.50 -1.07
C ASP A 257 -14.42 -14.97 -1.04
N ASP A 258 -15.61 -14.50 -1.41
CA ASP A 258 -15.91 -13.06 -1.48
C ASP A 258 -15.78 -12.35 -0.12
N GLU A 259 -16.03 -13.04 1.00
CA GLU A 259 -15.89 -12.46 2.34
C GLU A 259 -14.42 -12.27 2.71
N LYS A 260 -13.59 -13.28 2.43
CA LYS A 260 -12.16 -13.22 2.63
C LYS A 260 -11.52 -12.19 1.71
N GLN A 261 -11.87 -12.17 0.42
CA GLN A 261 -11.42 -11.12 -0.51
C GLN A 261 -11.77 -9.72 0.02
N CYS A 262 -12.98 -9.52 0.54
CA CYS A 262 -13.37 -8.25 1.15
C CYS A 262 -12.52 -7.91 2.39
N SER A 263 -12.22 -8.90 3.24
CA SER A 263 -11.37 -8.73 4.41
C SER A 263 -9.96 -8.32 4.03
N ILE A 264 -9.37 -8.97 3.01
CA ILE A 264 -8.02 -8.67 2.50
C ILE A 264 -7.96 -7.22 2.04
N LEU A 265 -8.92 -6.75 1.25
CA LEU A 265 -8.91 -5.36 0.79
C LEU A 265 -9.09 -4.37 1.95
N ARG A 266 -9.90 -4.70 2.96
CA ARG A 266 -10.13 -3.85 4.14
C ARG A 266 -8.97 -3.82 5.14
N SER A 267 -7.95 -4.66 4.99
CA SER A 267 -6.75 -4.58 5.83
C SER A 267 -5.92 -3.32 5.53
N ILE A 268 -6.08 -2.73 4.34
CA ILE A 268 -5.32 -1.56 3.88
C ILE A 268 -6.14 -0.29 3.68
N VAL A 269 -7.49 -0.37 3.70
CA VAL A 269 -8.38 0.79 3.57
C VAL A 269 -9.52 0.74 4.59
N ASN A 270 -9.98 1.91 5.05
CA ASN A 270 -11.05 1.98 6.03
C ASN A 270 -12.43 1.83 5.38
N GLN A 271 -13.38 1.29 6.14
CA GLN A 271 -14.77 1.09 5.68
C GLN A 271 -15.53 2.41 5.39
N LYS A 272 -14.98 3.55 5.78
CA LYS A 272 -15.56 4.88 5.49
C LYS A 272 -14.99 5.48 4.20
N ASP A 273 -13.83 5.02 3.75
CA ASP A 273 -13.10 5.60 2.62
C ASP A 273 -13.90 5.42 1.32
N PHE A 274 -14.03 6.49 0.53
CA PHE A 274 -14.70 6.51 -0.79
C PHE A 274 -16.11 5.91 -0.83
N ARG A 275 -16.78 5.78 0.33
CA ARG A 275 -18.12 5.17 0.42
C ARG A 275 -19.15 5.94 -0.40
N LYS A 276 -19.11 7.27 -0.37
CA LYS A 276 -20.04 8.14 -1.12
C LYS A 276 -19.93 7.88 -2.63
N GLU A 277 -18.71 7.91 -3.16
CA GLU A 277 -18.45 7.65 -4.59
C GLU A 277 -18.90 6.25 -5.02
N TYR A 278 -18.68 5.25 -4.17
CA TYR A 278 -19.20 3.90 -4.42
C TYR A 278 -20.74 3.89 -4.47
N GLN A 279 -21.43 4.54 -3.52
CA GLN A 279 -22.90 4.56 -3.50
C GLN A 279 -23.48 5.22 -4.75
N GLU A 280 -22.89 6.32 -5.21
CA GLU A 280 -23.29 7.02 -6.44
C GLU A 280 -23.17 6.13 -7.70
N ASN A 281 -22.27 5.15 -7.68
CA ASN A 281 -21.99 4.27 -8.83
C ASN A 281 -22.37 2.81 -8.57
N LYS A 282 -23.09 2.51 -7.49
CA LYS A 282 -23.35 1.15 -6.99
C LYS A 282 -24.00 0.28 -8.05
N GLU A 283 -25.06 0.76 -8.70
CA GLU A 283 -25.79 0.00 -9.71
C GLU A 283 -24.91 -0.36 -10.91
N LYS A 284 -24.07 0.58 -11.36
CA LYS A 284 -23.10 0.36 -12.43
C LYS A 284 -22.11 -0.74 -12.06
N TYR A 285 -21.55 -0.70 -10.86
CA TYR A 285 -20.63 -1.73 -10.38
C TYR A 285 -21.32 -3.10 -10.27
N PHE A 286 -22.53 -3.16 -9.70
CA PHE A 286 -23.29 -4.42 -9.61
C PHE A 286 -23.61 -5.02 -10.98
N LYS A 287 -23.93 -4.18 -11.96
CA LYS A 287 -24.20 -4.63 -13.33
C LYS A 287 -22.93 -5.19 -13.98
N ILE A 288 -21.82 -4.46 -13.92
CA ILE A 288 -20.60 -4.76 -14.69
C ILE A 288 -19.70 -5.79 -14.00
N LEU A 289 -19.57 -5.75 -12.68
CA LEU A 289 -18.64 -6.61 -11.92
C LEU A 289 -19.19 -8.00 -11.60
N ASN A 290 -20.46 -8.26 -11.95
CA ASN A 290 -21.08 -9.54 -11.69
C ASN A 290 -20.50 -10.62 -12.62
N PRO A 291 -19.81 -11.65 -12.06
CA PRO A 291 -19.19 -12.68 -12.88
C PRO A 291 -20.20 -13.67 -13.48
N LYS A 292 -21.47 -13.66 -13.03
CA LYS A 292 -22.51 -14.56 -13.56
C LYS A 292 -22.66 -14.38 -15.08
N LEU A 293 -22.99 -15.49 -15.74
CA LEU A 293 -23.15 -15.55 -17.21
C LEU A 293 -21.91 -15.03 -17.96
N ASN A 294 -20.71 -15.28 -17.42
CA ASN A 294 -19.45 -14.92 -18.04
C ASN A 294 -19.36 -13.43 -18.40
N TRP A 295 -19.62 -12.56 -17.43
CA TRP A 295 -19.49 -11.10 -17.54
C TRP A 295 -20.36 -10.48 -18.65
N VAL A 296 -21.52 -11.07 -18.93
CA VAL A 296 -22.42 -10.68 -20.04
C VAL A 296 -22.69 -9.17 -20.13
N ALA A 297 -22.84 -8.50 -19.00
CA ALA A 297 -23.10 -7.06 -18.97
C ALA A 297 -21.89 -6.23 -19.40
N LEU A 298 -20.68 -6.57 -18.94
CA LEU A 298 -19.44 -5.95 -19.41
C LEU A 298 -19.26 -6.18 -20.91
N ARG A 299 -19.55 -7.40 -21.36
CA ARG A 299 -19.38 -7.85 -22.75
C ARG A 299 -20.47 -7.40 -23.72
N SER A 300 -21.47 -6.66 -23.24
CA SER A 300 -22.62 -6.25 -24.04
C SER A 300 -22.31 -5.17 -25.08
N SER A 301 -21.21 -4.42 -24.90
CA SER A 301 -20.75 -3.40 -25.84
C SER A 301 -19.46 -3.83 -26.54
N LYS A 302 -19.17 -3.25 -27.72
CA LYS A 302 -17.91 -3.50 -28.43
C LYS A 302 -16.68 -3.12 -27.60
N GLU A 303 -16.73 -1.96 -26.93
CA GLU A 303 -15.64 -1.51 -26.04
C GLU A 303 -15.47 -2.43 -24.82
N GLY A 304 -16.58 -2.90 -24.25
CA GLY A 304 -16.57 -3.75 -23.06
C GLY A 304 -16.13 -5.18 -23.36
N GLU A 305 -16.49 -5.74 -24.52
CA GLU A 305 -15.94 -7.01 -25.01
C GLU A 305 -14.44 -6.92 -25.27
N ALA A 306 -13.96 -5.79 -25.84
CA ALA A 306 -12.54 -5.57 -26.05
C ALA A 306 -11.79 -5.48 -24.71
N LEU A 307 -12.32 -4.72 -23.74
CA LEU A 307 -11.77 -4.62 -22.40
C LEU A 307 -11.71 -5.99 -21.70
N PHE A 308 -12.81 -6.75 -21.75
CA PHE A 308 -12.88 -8.08 -21.16
C PHE A 308 -11.82 -9.01 -21.73
N LYS A 309 -11.62 -9.03 -23.06
CA LYS A 309 -10.59 -9.86 -23.71
C LYS A 309 -9.19 -9.50 -23.24
N ILE A 310 -8.88 -8.21 -23.14
CA ILE A 310 -7.57 -7.73 -22.68
C ILE A 310 -7.31 -8.17 -21.23
N LEU A 311 -8.30 -8.00 -20.35
CA LEU A 311 -8.18 -8.37 -18.94
C LEU A 311 -8.19 -9.90 -18.72
N GLU A 312 -8.91 -10.67 -19.55
CA GLU A 312 -8.97 -12.12 -19.40
C GLU A 312 -7.63 -12.79 -19.75
N LEU A 313 -6.90 -12.30 -20.76
CA LEU A 313 -5.54 -12.78 -21.05
C LEU A 313 -4.61 -12.59 -19.84
N ARG A 314 -4.66 -11.42 -19.22
CA ARG A 314 -3.95 -11.14 -17.96
C ARG A 314 -4.38 -12.10 -16.85
N ASN A 315 -5.68 -12.35 -16.69
CA ASN A 315 -6.16 -13.24 -15.62
C ASN A 315 -5.80 -14.71 -15.86
N GLN A 316 -5.70 -15.17 -17.11
CA GLN A 316 -5.19 -16.50 -17.43
C GLN A 316 -3.72 -16.65 -17.00
N ALA A 317 -2.90 -15.62 -17.23
CA ALA A 317 -1.52 -15.59 -16.74
C ALA A 317 -1.47 -15.55 -15.21
N PHE A 318 -2.33 -14.75 -14.57
CA PHE A 318 -2.45 -14.71 -13.12
C PHE A 318 -2.86 -16.07 -12.54
N SER A 319 -3.81 -16.78 -13.14
CA SER A 319 -4.19 -18.13 -12.69
C SER A 319 -3.03 -19.12 -12.69
N LYS A 320 -2.14 -19.04 -13.69
CA LYS A 320 -0.92 -19.87 -13.72
C LYS A 320 0.03 -19.54 -12.58
N TYR A 321 0.22 -18.25 -12.30
CA TYR A 321 1.03 -17.80 -11.16
C TYR A 321 0.39 -18.21 -9.82
N TRP A 322 -0.92 -18.00 -9.66
CA TRP A 322 -1.64 -18.31 -8.44
C TRP A 322 -1.66 -19.82 -8.15
N ALA A 323 -1.74 -20.67 -9.17
CA ALA A 323 -1.60 -22.11 -9.01
C ALA A 323 -0.28 -22.49 -8.33
N VAL A 324 0.83 -21.86 -8.73
CA VAL A 324 2.14 -22.06 -8.06
C VAL A 324 2.07 -21.56 -6.61
N VAL A 325 1.49 -20.39 -6.37
CA VAL A 325 1.33 -19.82 -5.01
C VAL A 325 0.51 -20.74 -4.10
N CYS A 326 -0.51 -21.42 -4.62
CA CYS A 326 -1.30 -22.37 -3.85
C CYS A 326 -0.52 -23.63 -3.43
N GLU A 327 0.49 -24.02 -4.19
CA GLU A 327 1.36 -25.17 -3.90
C GLU A 327 2.51 -24.83 -2.92
N LEU A 328 2.74 -23.55 -2.63
CA LEU A 328 3.76 -23.12 -1.69
C LEU A 328 3.37 -23.45 -0.24
N ASN A 329 4.36 -23.81 0.56
CA ASN A 329 4.22 -23.93 2.01
C ASN A 329 4.39 -22.57 2.69
N ILE A 330 3.45 -21.66 2.46
CA ILE A 330 3.39 -20.31 3.05
C ILE A 330 2.08 -20.10 3.79
N SER A 331 2.08 -19.17 4.74
CA SER A 331 0.89 -18.79 5.50
C SER A 331 -0.17 -18.11 4.63
N GLU A 332 -1.41 -18.10 5.12
CA GLU A 332 -2.50 -17.38 4.47
C GLU A 332 -2.20 -15.88 4.35
N ASN A 333 -1.62 -15.27 5.41
CA ASN A 333 -1.23 -13.86 5.40
C ASN A 333 -0.23 -13.53 4.29
N GLU A 334 0.76 -14.39 4.04
CA GLU A 334 1.70 -14.20 2.94
C GLU A 334 1.00 -14.25 1.57
N LYS A 335 0.01 -15.14 1.40
CA LYS A 335 -0.83 -15.16 0.18
C LYS A 335 -1.63 -13.85 0.02
N GLU A 336 -2.14 -13.28 1.11
CA GLU A 336 -2.82 -11.98 1.08
C GLU A 336 -1.88 -10.85 0.64
N GLU A 337 -0.67 -10.81 1.19
CA GLU A 337 0.36 -9.82 0.84
C GLU A 337 0.78 -9.93 -0.63
N ILE A 338 0.84 -11.14 -1.19
CA ILE A 338 1.08 -11.37 -2.61
C ILE A 338 -0.06 -10.75 -3.44
N ILE A 339 -1.33 -10.99 -3.11
CA ILE A 339 -2.47 -10.40 -3.84
C ILE A 339 -2.39 -8.88 -3.84
N LEU A 340 -2.14 -8.28 -2.67
CA LEU A 340 -2.03 -6.83 -2.53
C LEU A 340 -0.84 -6.29 -3.33
N SER A 341 0.29 -6.99 -3.33
CA SER A 341 1.47 -6.64 -4.12
C SER A 341 1.20 -6.73 -5.63
N ILE A 342 0.52 -7.76 -6.09
CA ILE A 342 0.18 -7.92 -7.50
C ILE A 342 -0.79 -6.83 -7.97
N ASN A 343 -1.82 -6.52 -7.17
CA ASN A 343 -2.72 -5.41 -7.46
C ASN A 343 -1.98 -4.08 -7.53
N HIS A 344 -1.09 -3.84 -6.56
CA HIS A 344 -0.27 -2.63 -6.52
C HIS A 344 0.58 -2.47 -7.78
N MET A 345 1.20 -3.56 -8.25
CA MET A 345 2.03 -3.49 -9.46
C MET A 345 1.22 -3.26 -10.74
N PHE A 346 0.00 -3.81 -10.84
CA PHE A 346 -0.90 -3.48 -11.95
C PHE A 346 -1.32 -2.01 -11.92
N PHE A 347 -1.71 -1.50 -10.75
CA PHE A 347 -2.09 -0.10 -10.57
C PHE A 347 -0.92 0.85 -10.90
N ASN A 348 0.30 0.50 -10.45
CA ASN A 348 1.53 1.21 -10.77
C ASN A 348 1.76 1.30 -12.29
N ARG A 349 1.61 0.20 -13.02
CA ARG A 349 1.81 0.18 -14.49
C ARG A 349 0.74 0.99 -15.22
N PHE A 350 -0.53 0.78 -14.86
CA PHE A 350 -1.66 1.31 -15.61
C PHE A 350 -2.03 2.75 -15.25
N VAL A 351 -2.15 3.05 -13.96
CA VAL A 351 -2.60 4.35 -13.46
C VAL A 351 -1.43 5.26 -13.12
N GLY A 352 -0.41 4.69 -12.47
CA GLY A 352 0.76 5.43 -12.01
C GLY A 352 0.99 5.36 -10.51
N ILE A 353 1.92 6.18 -10.04
CA ILE A 353 2.28 6.29 -8.62
C ILE A 353 1.32 7.29 -7.96
N ASP A 354 0.15 6.80 -7.54
CA ASP A 354 -0.87 7.58 -6.84
C ASP A 354 -1.56 6.73 -5.77
N ARG A 355 -1.07 6.83 -4.53
CA ARG A 355 -1.58 6.05 -3.40
C ARG A 355 -3.03 6.36 -3.05
N VAL A 356 -3.48 7.61 -3.20
CA VAL A 356 -4.86 7.99 -2.87
C VAL A 356 -5.81 7.33 -3.86
N ARG A 357 -5.46 7.38 -5.15
CA ARG A 357 -6.26 6.78 -6.22
C ARG A 357 -6.20 5.24 -6.20
N GLU A 358 -5.08 4.66 -5.80
CA GLU A 358 -4.97 3.21 -5.56
C GLU A 358 -5.91 2.78 -4.42
N ASN A 359 -5.84 3.47 -3.28
CA ASN A 359 -6.72 3.19 -2.14
C ASN A 359 -8.20 3.39 -2.49
N LYS A 360 -8.52 4.35 -3.37
CA LYS A 360 -9.88 4.51 -3.92
C LYS A 360 -10.37 3.26 -4.65
N VAL A 361 -9.56 2.70 -5.56
CA VAL A 361 -9.93 1.48 -6.30
C VAL A 361 -10.14 0.31 -5.35
N ILE A 362 -9.26 0.16 -4.36
CA ILE A 362 -9.32 -0.91 -3.37
C ILE A 362 -10.57 -0.75 -2.48
N ALA A 363 -10.84 0.46 -2.00
CA ALA A 363 -12.01 0.77 -1.19
C ALA A 363 -13.32 0.50 -1.94
N ILE A 364 -13.45 1.01 -3.17
CA ILE A 364 -14.62 0.77 -4.02
C ILE A 364 -14.84 -0.73 -4.25
N THR A 365 -13.78 -1.48 -4.53
CA THR A 365 -13.86 -2.93 -4.74
C THR A 365 -14.30 -3.64 -3.46
N SER A 366 -13.77 -3.23 -2.29
CA SER A 366 -14.19 -3.79 -0.99
C SER A 366 -15.66 -3.51 -0.66
N HIS A 367 -16.18 -2.33 -1.01
CA HIS A 367 -17.59 -1.99 -0.80
C HIS A 367 -18.51 -2.80 -1.70
N TYR A 368 -18.07 -3.02 -2.95
CA TYR A 368 -18.75 -3.92 -3.88
C TYR A 368 -18.80 -5.34 -3.34
N LEU A 369 -17.65 -5.93 -2.98
CA LEU A 369 -17.59 -7.30 -2.46
C LEU A 369 -18.47 -7.49 -1.23
N TYR A 370 -18.41 -6.55 -0.27
CA TYR A 370 -19.27 -6.58 0.90
C TYR A 370 -20.76 -6.54 0.53
N SER A 371 -21.15 -5.64 -0.37
CA SER A 371 -22.55 -5.52 -0.80
C SER A 371 -23.01 -6.78 -1.55
N TYR A 372 -22.12 -7.36 -2.37
CA TYR A 372 -22.38 -8.55 -3.17
C TYR A 372 -22.53 -9.80 -2.29
N ALA A 373 -21.63 -9.99 -1.31
CA ALA A 373 -21.72 -11.08 -0.33
C ALA A 373 -23.03 -11.02 0.47
N GLN A 374 -23.44 -9.82 0.92
CA GLN A 374 -24.71 -9.64 1.61
C GLN A 374 -25.90 -9.98 0.70
N MET A 375 -25.89 -9.55 -0.57
CA MET A 375 -26.95 -9.87 -1.52
C MET A 375 -27.10 -11.39 -1.74
N ILE A 376 -25.99 -12.13 -1.84
CA ILE A 376 -26.04 -13.59 -2.01
C ILE A 376 -26.62 -14.29 -0.78
N LYS A 377 -26.33 -13.81 0.43
CA LYS A 377 -26.89 -14.37 1.68
C LYS A 377 -28.41 -14.27 1.76
N PHE A 378 -29.03 -13.29 1.12
CA PHE A 378 -30.49 -13.14 1.07
C PHE A 378 -31.16 -13.91 -0.07
N ILE A 379 -30.39 -14.46 -1.01
CA ILE A 379 -30.90 -15.26 -2.15
C ILE A 379 -30.79 -16.78 -1.86
N LYS A 380 -29.91 -17.18 -0.93
CA LYS A 380 -29.88 -18.53 -0.35
C LYS A 380 -30.89 -18.62 0.79
#